data_AF-A0A941PI98-F1
#
_entry.id   AF-A0A941PI98-F1
#
_cell.length_a   1.000
_cell.length_b   1.000
_cell.length_c   1.000
_cell.angle_alpha   90.00
_cell.angle_beta   90.00
_cell.angle_gamma   90.00
#
_symmetry.space_group_name_H-M   'P 1'
#
loop_
_entity.id
_entity.type
_entity.pdbx_description
1 polymer ?
#
loop_
_entity_poly.entity_id
_entity_poly.type
_entity_poly.pdbx_seq_one_letter_code
_entity_poly.pdbx_strand_id
1 'polypeptide(L)'
;DASLEAQLMLDQWVYQPGLPSNAVEPHAESFGRVAAAVAAFNAGGPAQVVPWAGWGTFERQRFLETVGATLPVTRLADLDGAFHLSALGNDDVLFDWLKLCVRSHYEACAPSLDRFLRSQGRLRYVTPLYRGLMTQGDWGQDLARRIYAVARATYHPVAQAALDRVVTPG
;
A
#
# COMPACT_ATOMS: atom_id res chain seq x y z
N ASP A 1 -6.11 -18.04 40.58
CA ASP A 1 -5.08 -17.20 41.21
C ASP A 1 -5.36 -15.77 40.78
N ALA A 2 -5.82 -14.93 41.71
CA ALA A 2 -6.27 -13.57 41.40
C ALA A 2 -5.13 -12.64 40.94
N SER A 3 -3.87 -12.98 41.28
CA SER A 3 -2.70 -12.19 40.89
C SER A 3 -2.35 -12.40 39.41
N LEU A 4 -2.42 -13.65 38.95
CA LEU A 4 -2.24 -14.00 37.53
C LEU A 4 -3.37 -13.41 36.68
N GLU A 5 -4.60 -13.48 37.17
CA GLU A 5 -5.77 -12.91 36.50
C GLU A 5 -5.64 -11.38 36.29
N ALA A 6 -5.12 -10.66 37.28
CA ALA A 6 -4.83 -9.23 37.17
C ALA A 6 -3.73 -8.91 36.13
N GLN A 7 -2.71 -9.76 35.99
CA GLN A 7 -1.63 -9.59 35.00
C GLN A 7 -2.07 -9.92 33.57
N LEU A 8 -3.00 -10.86 33.40
CA LEU A 8 -3.54 -11.22 32.09
C LEU A 8 -4.40 -10.10 31.50
N MET A 9 -5.05 -9.29 32.34
CA MET A 9 -5.88 -8.15 31.92
C MET A 9 -6.98 -8.57 30.91
N LEU A 10 -7.60 -9.75 31.13
CA LEU A 10 -8.55 -10.35 30.18
C LEU A 10 -9.70 -9.43 29.79
N ASP A 11 -10.25 -8.67 30.74
CA ASP A 11 -11.32 -7.72 30.44
C ASP A 11 -10.85 -6.58 29.51
N GLN A 12 -9.59 -6.16 29.62
CA GLN A 12 -9.04 -5.15 28.72
C GLN A 12 -8.76 -5.72 27.34
N TRP A 13 -8.34 -6.99 27.24
CA TRP A 13 -8.16 -7.68 25.98
C TRP A 13 -9.46 -7.96 25.22
N VAL A 14 -10.54 -8.29 25.95
CA VAL A 14 -11.78 -8.78 25.34
C VAL A 14 -12.85 -7.70 25.22
N TYR A 15 -12.97 -6.79 26.20
CA TYR A 15 -14.13 -5.90 26.31
C TYR A 15 -13.82 -4.40 26.25
N GLN A 16 -12.57 -3.99 26.46
CA GLN A 16 -12.21 -2.57 26.38
C GLN A 16 -11.66 -2.20 24.98
N PRO A 17 -11.87 -0.95 24.53
CA PRO A 17 -11.32 -0.50 23.26
C PRO A 17 -9.79 -0.28 23.34
N GLY A 18 -9.11 -0.46 22.20
CA GLY A 18 -7.67 -0.25 22.08
C GLY A 18 -6.83 -1.49 22.39
N LEU A 19 -5.51 -1.31 22.50
CA LEU A 19 -4.61 -2.35 22.97
C LEU A 19 -4.36 -2.14 24.47
N PRO A 20 -4.38 -3.21 25.28
CA PRO A 20 -4.10 -3.11 26.71
C PRO A 20 -2.62 -2.76 26.94
N SER A 21 -2.31 -2.20 28.11
CA SER A 21 -0.95 -1.76 28.45
C SER A 21 0.07 -2.91 28.57
N ASN A 22 -0.39 -4.15 28.72
CA ASN A 22 0.45 -5.35 28.72
C ASN A 22 0.64 -5.97 27.32
N ALA A 23 0.10 -5.34 26.26
CA ALA A 23 0.33 -5.79 24.90
C ALA A 23 1.81 -5.62 24.52
N VAL A 24 2.44 -6.71 24.11
CA VAL A 24 3.84 -6.72 23.67
C VAL A 24 3.89 -6.34 22.20
N GLU A 25 4.62 -5.27 21.88
CA GLU A 25 4.86 -4.87 20.50
C GLU A 25 5.78 -5.89 19.81
N PRO A 26 5.40 -6.46 18.66
CA PRO A 26 6.29 -7.35 17.92
C PRO A 26 7.50 -6.58 17.36
N HIS A 27 8.71 -7.04 17.69
CA HIS A 27 9.95 -6.48 17.15
C HIS A 27 10.55 -7.42 16.10
N ALA A 28 10.85 -6.87 14.91
CA ALA A 28 11.54 -7.59 13.83
C ALA A 28 12.85 -6.89 13.49
N GLU A 29 13.98 -7.54 13.79
CA GLU A 29 15.32 -6.98 13.51
C GLU A 29 15.53 -6.64 12.03
N SER A 30 14.90 -7.40 11.11
CA SER A 30 14.93 -7.14 9.67
C SER A 30 14.38 -5.76 9.31
N PHE A 31 13.40 -5.24 10.05
CA PHE A 31 12.83 -3.91 9.80
C PHE A 31 13.74 -2.77 10.24
N GLY A 32 14.70 -3.01 11.15
CA GLY A 32 15.76 -2.05 11.45
C GLY A 32 16.63 -1.77 10.21
N ARG A 33 16.94 -2.81 9.43
CA ARG A 33 17.69 -2.67 8.16
C ARG A 33 16.88 -1.93 7.09
N VAL A 34 15.57 -2.17 7.03
CA VAL A 34 14.68 -1.43 6.11
C VAL A 34 14.63 0.05 6.49
N ALA A 35 14.51 0.37 7.78
CA ALA A 35 14.49 1.75 8.26
C ALA A 35 15.79 2.50 7.90
N ALA A 36 16.95 1.85 8.05
CA ALA A 36 18.22 2.43 7.63
C ALA A 36 18.28 2.68 6.11
N ALA A 37 17.78 1.76 5.29
CA ALA A 37 17.73 1.93 3.84
C ALA A 37 16.76 3.06 3.42
N VAL A 38 15.61 3.19 4.09
CA VAL A 38 14.68 4.31 3.89
C VAL A 38 15.36 5.64 4.22
N ALA A 39 16.06 5.73 5.37
CA ALA A 39 16.77 6.95 5.76
C ALA A 39 17.86 7.32 4.74
N ALA A 40 18.65 6.35 4.28
CA ALA A 40 19.68 6.58 3.27
C ALA A 40 19.11 7.04 1.92
N PHE A 41 18.01 6.42 1.46
CA PHE A 41 17.30 6.86 0.25
C PHE A 41 16.74 8.28 0.44
N ASN A 42 16.12 8.59 1.57
CA ASN A 42 15.57 9.93 1.82
C ASN A 42 16.63 11.01 2.00
N ALA A 43 17.87 10.64 2.37
CA ALA A 43 19.03 11.52 2.37
C ALA A 43 19.63 11.80 0.98
N GLY A 44 19.02 11.28 -0.09
CA GLY A 44 19.46 11.48 -1.47
C GLY A 44 20.28 10.33 -2.06
N GLY A 45 20.42 9.21 -1.33
CA GLY A 45 21.04 8.00 -1.87
C GLY A 45 20.29 7.45 -3.09
N PRO A 46 20.98 6.89 -4.09
CA PRO A 46 20.34 6.33 -5.28
C PRO A 46 19.55 5.05 -4.94
N ALA A 47 18.47 4.74 -5.66
CA ALA A 47 17.68 3.53 -5.42
C ALA A 47 18.53 2.24 -5.52
N GLN A 48 19.51 2.21 -6.42
CA GLN A 48 20.32 1.02 -6.69
C GLN A 48 21.16 0.54 -5.49
N VAL A 49 21.39 1.38 -4.47
CA VAL A 49 22.08 0.95 -3.25
C VAL A 49 21.17 0.30 -2.21
N VAL A 50 19.85 0.38 -2.39
CA VAL A 50 18.91 -0.33 -1.51
C VAL A 50 19.02 -1.83 -1.77
N PRO A 51 19.14 -2.67 -0.74
CA PRO A 51 19.34 -4.12 -0.88
C PRO A 51 18.06 -4.88 -1.26
N TRP A 52 17.28 -4.35 -2.23
CA TRP A 52 15.96 -4.82 -2.65
C TRP A 52 15.92 -6.31 -3.06
N ALA A 53 16.94 -6.77 -3.78
CA ALA A 53 17.03 -8.15 -4.25
C ALA A 53 17.16 -9.16 -3.09
N GLY A 54 17.78 -8.77 -1.98
CA GLY A 54 17.97 -9.60 -0.79
C GLY A 54 16.80 -9.60 0.19
N TRP A 55 15.74 -8.84 -0.10
CA TRP A 55 14.57 -8.69 0.77
C TRP A 55 13.44 -9.66 0.42
N GLY A 56 12.76 -10.14 1.47
CA GLY A 56 11.48 -10.82 1.36
C GLY A 56 10.33 -9.86 1.08
N THR A 57 9.11 -10.40 0.99
CA THR A 57 7.89 -9.62 0.70
C THR A 57 7.65 -8.55 1.75
N PHE A 58 7.76 -8.89 3.03
CA PHE A 58 7.46 -7.96 4.12
C PHE A 58 8.47 -6.81 4.21
N GLU A 59 9.76 -7.05 3.99
CA GLU A 59 10.75 -5.96 3.96
C GLU A 59 10.51 -5.01 2.77
N ARG A 60 10.13 -5.55 1.60
CA ARG A 60 9.79 -4.74 0.42
C ARG A 60 8.53 -3.89 0.65
N GLN A 61 7.48 -4.48 1.20
CA GLN A 61 6.28 -3.74 1.59
C GLN A 61 6.62 -2.66 2.62
N ARG A 62 7.34 -3.03 3.68
CA ARG A 62 7.75 -2.09 4.73
C ARG A 62 8.53 -0.92 4.15
N PHE A 63 9.44 -1.16 3.22
CA PHE A 63 10.17 -0.09 2.53
C PHE A 63 9.21 0.86 1.79
N LEU A 64 8.32 0.34 0.95
CA LEU A 64 7.36 1.15 0.17
C LEU A 64 6.34 1.89 1.05
N GLU A 65 5.95 1.30 2.17
CA GLU A 65 5.04 1.92 3.15
C GLU A 65 5.69 3.05 3.94
N THR A 66 7.01 2.99 4.15
CA THR A 66 7.73 3.91 5.05
C THR A 66 8.70 4.86 4.34
N VAL A 67 8.95 4.69 3.04
CA VAL A 67 9.84 5.59 2.27
C VAL A 67 9.34 7.03 2.24
N GLY A 68 8.03 7.24 2.31
CA GLY A 68 7.44 8.57 2.41
C GLY A 68 5.94 8.57 2.13
N ALA A 69 5.24 9.62 2.61
CA ALA A 69 3.83 9.80 2.30
C ALA A 69 3.62 10.02 0.78
N THR A 70 4.46 10.85 0.18
CA THR A 70 4.60 11.08 -1.27
C THR A 70 6.09 11.22 -1.61
N LEU A 71 6.44 11.05 -2.88
CA LEU A 71 7.81 11.26 -3.37
C LEU A 71 7.79 12.09 -4.67
N PRO A 72 8.86 12.86 -4.96
CA PRO A 72 9.03 13.50 -6.27
C PRO A 72 9.08 12.47 -7.40
N VAL A 73 8.58 12.85 -8.59
CA VAL A 73 8.56 12.01 -9.81
C VAL A 73 9.94 11.41 -10.13
N THR A 74 11.01 12.18 -9.95
CA THR A 74 12.39 11.70 -10.20
C THR A 74 12.80 10.57 -9.26
N ARG A 75 12.37 10.62 -8.00
CA ARG A 75 12.65 9.57 -7.01
C ARG A 75 11.81 8.32 -7.27
N LEU A 76 10.57 8.48 -7.72
CA LEU A 76 9.72 7.37 -8.14
C LEU A 76 10.27 6.67 -9.39
N ALA A 77 10.74 7.45 -10.37
CA ALA A 77 11.39 6.90 -11.55
C ALA A 77 12.69 6.16 -11.22
N ASP A 78 13.48 6.65 -10.26
CA ASP A 78 14.68 5.96 -9.78
C ASP A 78 14.33 4.60 -9.14
N LEU A 79 13.31 4.56 -8.27
CA LEU A 79 12.82 3.32 -7.66
C LEU A 79 12.28 2.32 -8.70
N ASP A 80 11.43 2.79 -9.62
CA ASP A 80 10.83 1.92 -10.65
C ASP A 80 11.90 1.40 -11.62
N GLY A 81 12.85 2.25 -12.01
CA GLY A 81 13.97 1.86 -12.87
C GLY A 81 14.90 0.86 -12.20
N ALA A 82 15.18 1.03 -10.91
CA ALA A 82 16.10 0.14 -10.18
C ALA A 82 15.47 -1.23 -9.87
N PHE A 83 14.17 -1.29 -9.55
CA PHE A 83 13.54 -2.50 -9.03
C PHE A 83 12.43 -3.07 -9.91
N HIS A 84 12.12 -2.42 -11.04
CA HIS A 84 11.02 -2.78 -11.94
C HIS A 84 9.67 -2.90 -11.21
N LEU A 85 9.38 -1.96 -10.32
CA LEU A 85 8.23 -2.00 -9.40
C LEU A 85 6.90 -2.12 -10.14
N SER A 86 6.74 -1.38 -11.24
CA SER A 86 5.54 -1.39 -12.09
C SER A 86 5.34 -2.72 -12.84
N ALA A 87 6.34 -3.61 -12.85
CA ALA A 87 6.28 -4.92 -13.51
C ALA A 87 6.30 -6.10 -12.51
N LEU A 88 6.26 -5.84 -11.20
CA LEU A 88 6.29 -6.89 -10.20
C LEU A 88 5.11 -7.87 -10.34
N GLY A 89 5.41 -9.16 -10.17
CA GLY A 89 4.38 -10.21 -10.12
C GLY A 89 3.80 -10.46 -8.73
N ASN A 90 4.44 -9.94 -7.67
CA ASN A 90 3.90 -10.04 -6.32
C ASN A 90 2.85 -8.94 -6.10
N ASP A 91 1.58 -9.33 -6.02
CA ASP A 91 0.46 -8.40 -5.90
C ASP A 91 0.51 -7.52 -4.64
N ASP A 92 1.03 -8.03 -3.52
CA ASP A 92 1.13 -7.28 -2.26
C ASP A 92 2.14 -6.13 -2.38
N VAL A 93 3.33 -6.41 -2.92
CA VAL A 93 4.36 -5.38 -3.15
C VAL A 93 3.94 -4.42 -4.26
N LEU A 94 3.36 -4.94 -5.34
CA LEU A 94 2.85 -4.11 -6.44
C LEU A 94 1.74 -3.17 -5.95
N PHE A 95 0.84 -3.66 -5.08
CA PHE A 95 -0.21 -2.84 -4.49
C PHE A 95 0.35 -1.67 -3.67
N ASP A 96 1.37 -1.89 -2.84
CA ASP A 96 1.98 -0.81 -2.06
C ASP A 96 2.73 0.20 -2.94
N TRP A 97 3.36 -0.28 -4.02
CA TRP A 97 3.94 0.59 -5.05
C TRP A 97 2.87 1.46 -5.71
N LEU A 98 1.80 0.85 -6.23
CA LEU A 98 0.71 1.57 -6.91
C LEU A 98 0.02 2.57 -5.98
N LYS A 99 -0.15 2.22 -4.70
CA LYS A 99 -0.62 3.18 -3.68
C LYS A 99 0.29 4.39 -3.58
N LEU A 100 1.61 4.20 -3.55
CA LEU A 100 2.57 5.31 -3.49
C LEU A 100 2.54 6.15 -4.77
N CYS A 101 2.42 5.53 -5.94
CA CYS A 101 2.31 6.23 -7.21
C CYS A 101 1.06 7.11 -7.27
N VAL A 102 -0.10 6.56 -6.89
CA VAL A 102 -1.38 7.30 -6.86
C VAL A 102 -1.29 8.50 -5.92
N ARG A 103 -0.78 8.31 -4.69
CA ARG A 103 -0.62 9.42 -3.73
C ARG A 103 0.33 10.50 -4.22
N SER A 104 1.33 10.13 -5.03
CA SER A 104 2.35 11.03 -5.54
C SER A 104 2.06 11.58 -6.95
N HIS A 105 0.87 11.32 -7.50
CA HIS A 105 0.49 11.70 -8.87
C HIS A 105 1.50 11.23 -9.94
N TYR A 106 1.99 9.99 -9.81
CA TYR A 106 3.00 9.45 -10.73
C TYR A 106 2.34 8.77 -11.92
N GLU A 107 2.10 9.53 -12.99
CA GLU A 107 1.33 9.08 -14.15
C GLU A 107 1.94 7.88 -14.89
N ALA A 108 3.26 7.72 -14.85
CA ALA A 108 3.94 6.62 -15.54
C ALA A 108 3.52 5.23 -15.01
N CYS A 109 2.95 5.14 -13.80
CA CYS A 109 2.40 3.88 -13.29
C CYS A 109 1.03 3.51 -13.88
N ALA A 110 0.38 4.41 -14.63
CA ALA A 110 -1.00 4.23 -15.09
C ALA A 110 -1.23 2.91 -15.86
N PRO A 111 -0.33 2.44 -16.75
CA PRO A 111 -0.49 1.14 -17.40
C PRO A 111 -0.44 -0.04 -16.40
N SER A 112 0.39 0.05 -15.37
CA SER A 112 0.46 -0.96 -14.32
C SER A 112 -0.79 -0.95 -13.43
N LEU A 113 -1.25 0.24 -13.06
CA LEU A 113 -2.48 0.43 -12.29
C LEU A 113 -3.72 -0.10 -13.03
N ASP A 114 -3.83 0.19 -14.32
CA ASP A 114 -4.92 -0.28 -15.19
C ASP A 114 -4.94 -1.82 -15.23
N ARG A 115 -3.80 -2.45 -15.52
CA ARG A 115 -3.66 -3.91 -15.53
C ARG A 115 -4.00 -4.53 -14.17
N PHE A 116 -3.51 -3.96 -13.08
CA PHE A 116 -3.72 -4.49 -11.73
C PHE A 116 -5.19 -4.42 -11.31
N LEU A 117 -5.86 -3.28 -11.53
CA LEU A 117 -7.28 -3.12 -11.22
C LEU A 117 -8.17 -4.00 -12.09
N ARG A 118 -7.79 -4.28 -13.35
CA ARG A 118 -8.56 -5.23 -14.19
C ARG A 118 -8.38 -6.69 -13.80
N SER A 119 -7.25 -7.06 -13.19
CA SER A 119 -6.96 -8.46 -12.84
C SER A 119 -7.39 -8.83 -11.41
N GLN A 120 -7.46 -7.86 -10.49
CA GLN A 120 -7.73 -8.11 -9.07
C GLN A 120 -9.10 -7.59 -8.65
N GLY A 121 -9.91 -8.44 -8.01
CA GLY A 121 -11.22 -8.04 -7.45
C GLY A 121 -11.28 -7.89 -5.92
N ARG A 122 -10.16 -8.12 -5.22
CA ARG A 122 -10.13 -8.11 -3.74
C ARG A 122 -10.30 -6.69 -3.23
N LEU A 123 -11.33 -6.46 -2.39
CA LEU A 123 -11.63 -5.15 -1.79
C LEU A 123 -10.41 -4.50 -1.11
N ARG A 124 -9.55 -5.30 -0.46
CA ARG A 124 -8.32 -4.80 0.17
C ARG A 124 -7.40 -4.05 -0.78
N TYR A 125 -7.45 -4.37 -2.07
CA TYR A 125 -6.65 -3.75 -3.12
C TYR A 125 -7.42 -2.65 -3.85
N VAL A 126 -8.57 -3.00 -4.42
CA VAL A 126 -9.27 -2.11 -5.36
C VAL A 126 -9.84 -0.88 -4.68
N THR A 127 -10.39 -1.02 -3.46
CA THR A 127 -11.02 0.10 -2.74
C THR A 127 -10.04 1.23 -2.42
N PRO A 128 -8.88 0.97 -1.78
CA PRO A 128 -7.93 2.06 -1.51
C PRO A 128 -7.34 2.69 -2.78
N LEU A 129 -7.11 1.92 -3.85
CA LEU A 129 -6.61 2.47 -5.11
C LEU A 129 -7.63 3.37 -5.81
N TYR A 130 -8.89 2.94 -5.94
CA TYR A 130 -9.94 3.79 -6.52
C TYR A 130 -10.19 5.03 -5.67
N ARG A 131 -10.25 4.90 -4.34
CA ARG A 131 -10.38 6.07 -3.46
C ARG A 131 -9.23 7.05 -3.65
N GLY A 132 -7.99 6.55 -3.67
CA GLY A 132 -6.82 7.38 -3.89
C GLY A 132 -6.86 8.09 -5.25
N LEU A 133 -7.26 7.40 -6.32
CA LEU A 133 -7.42 8.01 -7.64
C LEU A 133 -8.49 9.12 -7.65
N MET A 134 -9.62 8.90 -6.98
CA MET A 134 -10.68 9.91 -6.93
C MET A 134 -10.27 11.20 -6.21
N THR A 135 -9.21 11.18 -5.39
CA THR A 135 -8.66 12.39 -4.74
C THR A 135 -7.57 13.10 -5.55
N GLN A 136 -7.22 12.62 -6.74
CA GLN A 136 -6.10 13.16 -7.55
C GLN A 136 -6.57 14.07 -8.70
N GLY A 137 -7.67 14.80 -8.49
CA GLY A 137 -8.26 15.69 -9.48
C GLY A 137 -8.68 14.97 -10.77
N ASP A 138 -8.70 15.69 -11.89
CA ASP A 138 -9.19 15.19 -13.17
C ASP A 138 -8.42 13.97 -13.66
N TRP A 139 -7.08 13.98 -13.57
CA TRP A 139 -6.23 12.85 -13.96
C TRP A 139 -6.66 11.54 -13.28
N GLY A 140 -6.76 11.56 -11.95
CA GLY A 140 -7.08 10.36 -11.19
C GLY A 140 -8.54 9.94 -11.35
N GLN A 141 -9.46 10.89 -11.37
CA GLN A 141 -10.89 10.59 -11.53
C GLN A 141 -11.19 10.01 -12.92
N ASP A 142 -10.62 10.55 -13.98
CA ASP A 142 -10.81 10.05 -15.34
C ASP A 142 -10.18 8.68 -15.51
N LEU A 143 -8.99 8.46 -14.95
CA LEU A 143 -8.33 7.16 -14.94
C LEU A 143 -9.18 6.12 -14.18
N ALA A 144 -9.69 6.47 -12.99
CA ALA A 144 -10.55 5.61 -12.19
C ALA A 144 -11.83 5.23 -12.95
N ARG A 145 -12.56 6.21 -13.49
CA ARG A 145 -13.81 5.98 -14.23
C ARG A 145 -13.57 5.11 -15.46
N ARG A 146 -12.52 5.40 -16.24
CA ARG A 146 -12.16 4.64 -17.44
C ARG A 146 -11.85 3.17 -17.12
N ILE A 147 -11.04 2.92 -16.10
CA ILE A 147 -10.69 1.55 -15.69
C ILE A 147 -11.94 0.84 -15.13
N TYR A 148 -12.69 1.51 -14.25
CA TYR A 148 -13.85 0.93 -13.60
C TYR A 148 -14.96 0.56 -14.59
N ALA A 149 -15.20 1.38 -15.62
CA ALA A 149 -16.16 1.07 -16.68
C ALA A 149 -15.92 -0.29 -17.34
N VAL A 150 -14.65 -0.73 -17.41
CA VAL A 150 -14.30 -2.06 -17.96
C VAL A 150 -14.24 -3.13 -16.87
N ALA A 151 -13.58 -2.85 -15.74
CA ALA A 151 -13.34 -3.83 -14.68
C ALA A 151 -14.60 -4.14 -13.84
N ARG A 152 -15.61 -3.26 -13.82
CA ARG A 152 -16.79 -3.42 -12.97
C ARG A 152 -17.48 -4.76 -13.18
N ALA A 153 -17.64 -5.19 -14.43
CA ALA A 153 -18.33 -6.44 -14.77
C ALA A 153 -17.58 -7.70 -14.28
N THR A 154 -16.26 -7.61 -14.05
CA THR A 154 -15.44 -8.73 -13.56
C THR A 154 -15.40 -8.79 -12.03
N TYR A 155 -15.80 -7.73 -11.33
CA TYR A 155 -15.84 -7.71 -9.88
C TYR A 155 -17.06 -8.44 -9.31
N HIS A 156 -16.88 -9.06 -8.14
CA HIS A 156 -17.97 -9.60 -7.35
C HIS A 156 -19.00 -8.50 -7.00
N PRO A 157 -20.32 -8.78 -6.92
CA PRO A 157 -21.34 -7.75 -6.62
C PRO A 157 -21.08 -6.93 -5.36
N VAL A 158 -20.50 -7.54 -4.31
CA VAL A 158 -20.10 -6.82 -3.08
C VAL A 158 -19.02 -5.76 -3.37
N ALA A 159 -18.06 -6.06 -4.24
CA ALA A 159 -17.04 -5.11 -4.67
C ALA A 159 -17.62 -4.02 -5.58
N GLN A 160 -18.52 -4.38 -6.50
CA GLN A 160 -19.25 -3.40 -7.31
C GLN A 160 -20.00 -2.39 -6.44
N ALA A 161 -20.82 -2.87 -5.49
CA ALA A 161 -21.59 -2.00 -4.61
C ALA A 161 -20.72 -1.09 -3.74
N ALA A 162 -19.53 -1.55 -3.32
CA ALA A 162 -18.58 -0.72 -2.59
C ALA A 162 -17.93 0.35 -3.48
N LEU A 163 -17.58 0.01 -4.73
CA LEU A 163 -16.87 0.90 -5.66
C LEU A 163 -17.79 1.85 -6.41
N ASP A 164 -19.06 1.49 -6.67
CA ASP A 164 -20.06 2.40 -7.24
C ASP A 164 -20.20 3.66 -6.36
N ARG A 165 -20.21 3.50 -5.03
CA ARG A 165 -20.24 4.62 -4.08
C ARG A 165 -18.98 5.50 -4.11
N VAL A 166 -17.88 5.01 -4.67
CA VAL A 166 -16.59 5.71 -4.74
C VAL A 166 -16.41 6.40 -6.09
N VAL A 167 -16.69 5.70 -7.19
CA VAL A 167 -16.35 6.14 -8.56
C VAL A 167 -17.49 6.89 -9.24
N THR A 168 -18.74 6.59 -8.87
CA THR A 168 -19.94 7.27 -9.37
C THR A 168 -20.69 7.94 -8.21
N PRO A 169 -20.11 8.96 -7.54
CA PRO A 169 -20.90 9.77 -6.63
C PRO A 169 -21.98 10.46 -7.46
N GLY A 170 -23.24 10.21 -7.12
CA GLY A 170 -24.41 10.81 -7.76
C GLY A 170 -24.47 12.32 -7.61
#